data_AF-A0A136PNN4-F1
#
_entry.id   AF-A0A136PNN4-F1
#
_cell.length_a   1.000
_cell.length_b   1.000
_cell.length_c   1.000
_cell.angle_alpha   90.00
_cell.angle_beta   90.00
_cell.angle_gamma   90.00
#
_symmetry.space_group_name_H-M   'P 1'
#
loop_
_entity.id
_entity.type
_entity.pdbx_description
1 polymer ?
#
loop_
_entity_poly.entity_id
_entity_poly.type
_entity_poly.pdbx_seq_one_letter_code
_entity_poly.pdbx_strand_id
1 'polypeptide(L)' 'MTAPFLSLAQIHNRLVLTARWVLRDHRPGADGRCPICRTADCPVAAAARDVLRAAEEVQLWSTATRPAALDRDEPRQAG' A
#
# COMPACT_ATOMS: atom_id res chain seq x y z
N MET A 1 -28.02 9.28 -5.02
CA MET A 1 -27.35 8.07 -4.47
C MET A 1 -25.99 8.49 -3.93
N THR A 2 -25.78 8.45 -2.62
CA THR A 2 -24.47 8.72 -2.00
C THR A 2 -23.69 7.41 -1.93
N ALA A 3 -22.70 7.23 -2.80
CA ALA A 3 -21.76 6.13 -2.64
C ALA A 3 -20.89 6.41 -1.39
N PRO A 4 -20.58 5.41 -0.56
CA PRO A 4 -19.69 5.61 0.57
C PRO A 4 -18.30 6.02 0.08
N PHE A 5 -17.81 7.17 0.54
CA PHE A 5 -16.44 7.60 0.28
C PHE A 5 -15.48 6.71 1.07
N LEU A 6 -14.47 6.17 0.39
CA LEU A 6 -13.43 5.41 1.05
C LEU A 6 -12.47 6.36 1.77
N SER A 7 -12.08 6.02 2.99
CA SER A 7 -11.00 6.71 3.67
C SER A 7 -9.67 6.47 2.95
N LEU A 8 -8.69 7.37 3.15
CA LEU A 8 -7.35 7.20 2.59
C LEU A 8 -6.73 5.84 2.95
N ALA A 9 -6.91 5.39 4.20
CA ALA A 9 -6.44 4.08 4.66
C ALA A 9 -7.14 2.92 3.92
N GLN A 10 -8.45 3.04 3.63
CA GLN A 10 -9.17 2.02 2.86
C GLN A 10 -8.68 1.97 1.40
N ILE A 11 -8.46 3.13 0.77
CA ILE A 11 -7.90 3.21 -0.58
C ILE A 11 -6.50 2.58 -0.60
N HIS A 12 -5.64 2.96 0.34
CA HIS A 12 -4.28 2.44 0.46
C HIS A 12 -4.24 0.92 0.64
N ASN A 13 -5.00 0.39 1.61
CA ASN A 13 -5.09 -1.05 1.84
C ASN A 13 -5.57 -1.80 0.60
N ARG A 14 -6.55 -1.26 -0.11
CA ARG A 14 -7.07 -1.87 -1.34
C ARG A 14 -6.00 -1.90 -2.43
N LEU A 15 -5.24 -0.82 -2.61
CA LEU A 15 -4.14 -0.76 -3.60
C LEU A 15 -3.05 -1.79 -3.27
N VAL A 16 -2.62 -1.86 -2.00
CA VAL A 16 -1.60 -2.83 -1.56
C VAL A 16 -2.04 -4.27 -1.79
N LEU A 17 -3.28 -4.60 -1.40
CA LEU A 17 -3.81 -5.96 -1.58
C LEU A 17 -3.94 -6.33 -3.05
N THR A 18 -4.44 -5.40 -3.87
CA THR A 18 -4.59 -5.61 -5.32
C THR A 18 -3.23 -5.82 -5.97
N ALA A 19 -2.23 -4.99 -5.66
CA ALA A 19 -0.89 -5.13 -6.22
C ALA A 19 -0.24 -6.47 -5.82
N ARG A 20 -0.42 -6.92 -4.57
CA ARG A 20 0.07 -8.24 -4.13
C ARG A 20 -0.60 -9.40 -4.86
N TRP A 21 -1.90 -9.29 -5.14
CA TRP A 21 -2.62 -10.28 -5.93
C TRP A 21 -2.08 -10.33 -7.36
N VAL A 22 -1.94 -9.17 -8.00
CA VAL A 22 -1.35 -9.08 -9.34
C VAL A 22 0.05 -9.70 -9.39
N LEU A 23 0.92 -9.45 -8.41
CA LEU A 23 2.25 -10.06 -8.38
C LEU A 23 2.21 -11.59 -8.23
N ARG A 24 1.23 -12.12 -7.50
CA ARG A 24 1.05 -13.57 -7.37
C ARG A 24 0.61 -14.19 -8.71
N ASP A 25 -0.37 -13.59 -9.35
CA ASP A 25 -0.94 -14.07 -10.62
C ASP A 25 0.07 -13.96 -11.78
N HIS A 26 0.94 -12.95 -11.73
CA HIS A 26 1.94 -12.69 -12.75
C HIS A 26 3.32 -13.28 -12.43
N ARG A 27 3.45 -14.10 -11.39
CA ARG A 27 4.73 -14.69 -10.98
C ARG A 27 5.33 -15.52 -12.13
N PRO A 28 6.56 -15.22 -12.58
CA PRO A 28 7.19 -15.97 -13.66
C PRO A 28 7.31 -17.46 -13.36
N GLY A 29 7.10 -18.28 -14.40
CA GLY A 29 7.33 -19.73 -14.35
C GLY A 29 8.82 -20.08 -14.51
N ALA A 30 9.10 -21.37 -14.73
CA ALA A 30 10.47 -21.85 -14.93
C ALA A 30 11.17 -21.26 -16.17
N ASP A 31 10.38 -20.83 -17.16
CA ASP A 31 10.86 -20.16 -18.38
C ASP A 31 11.14 -18.65 -18.18
N GLY A 32 10.96 -18.14 -16.95
CA GLY A 32 11.13 -16.73 -16.63
C GLY A 32 10.06 -15.82 -17.24
N ARG A 33 9.00 -16.37 -17.85
CA ARG A 33 7.91 -15.58 -18.44
C ARG A 33 6.70 -15.57 -17.53
N CYS A 34 5.97 -14.46 -17.56
CA CYS A 34 4.69 -14.35 -16.90
C CYS A 34 3.68 -15.34 -17.54
N PRO A 35 2.94 -16.13 -16.74
CA PRO A 35 1.99 -17.11 -17.28
C PRO A 35 0.80 -16.46 -17.99
N ILE A 36 0.44 -15.22 -17.62
CA ILE A 36 -0.70 -14.48 -18.15
C ILE A 36 -0.28 -13.64 -19.37
N CYS A 37 0.71 -12.77 -19.21
CA CYS A 37 1.15 -11.85 -20.26
C CYS A 37 2.11 -12.49 -21.27
N ARG A 38 2.71 -13.65 -20.95
CA ARG A 38 3.69 -14.39 -21.77
C ARG A 38 4.98 -13.62 -22.10
N THR A 39 5.30 -12.56 -21.35
CA THR A 39 6.55 -11.78 -21.48
C THR A 39 7.49 -12.06 -20.32
N ALA A 40 8.81 -11.93 -20.53
CA ALA A 40 9.82 -12.05 -19.47
C ALA A 40 9.76 -10.83 -18.53
N ASP A 41 9.78 -9.62 -19.10
CA ASP A 41 9.61 -8.37 -18.35
C ASP A 41 8.14 -7.98 -18.32
N CYS A 42 7.36 -8.62 -17.46
CA CYS A 42 5.92 -8.38 -17.36
C CYS A 42 5.63 -6.94 -16.89
N PRO A 43 5.07 -6.07 -17.75
CA PRO A 43 4.83 -4.67 -17.38
C PRO A 43 3.75 -4.54 -16.30
N VAL A 44 2.80 -5.47 -16.25
CA VAL A 44 1.76 -5.52 -15.22
C VAL A 44 2.37 -5.86 -13.86
N ALA A 45 3.29 -6.82 -13.80
CA ALA A 45 4.04 -7.11 -12.58
C ALA A 45 4.93 -5.93 -12.18
N ALA A 46 5.54 -5.22 -13.13
CA ALA A 46 6.31 -4.01 -12.85
C ALA A 46 5.44 -2.90 -12.24
N ALA A 47 4.30 -2.59 -12.84
CA ALA A 47 3.37 -1.58 -12.32
C ALA A 47 2.87 -1.95 -10.91
N ALA A 48 2.61 -3.23 -10.63
CA ALA A 48 2.23 -3.67 -9.29
C ALA A 48 3.36 -3.46 -8.25
N ARG A 49 4.63 -3.65 -8.62
CA ARG A 49 5.77 -3.30 -7.74
C ARG A 49 5.83 -1.79 -7.49
N ASP A 50 5.58 -0.98 -8.51
CA ASP A 50 5.60 0.48 -8.37
C ASP A 50 4.46 0.99 -7.47
N VAL A 51 3.27 0.39 -7.56
CA VAL A 51 2.17 0.66 -6.62
C VAL A 51 2.56 0.33 -5.18
N LEU A 52 3.22 -0.82 -4.93
CA LEU A 52 3.67 -1.17 -3.58
C LEU A 52 4.70 -0.18 -3.04
N ARG A 53 5.64 0.26 -3.89
CA ARG A 53 6.65 1.26 -3.54
C ARG A 53 6.00 2.60 -3.17
N ALA A 54 5.11 3.10 -4.02
CA ALA A 54 4.39 4.35 -3.76
C ALA A 54 3.51 4.24 -2.50
N ALA A 55 2.89 3.08 -2.26
CA ALA A 55 2.11 2.85 -1.05
C ALA A 55 2.99 2.89 0.22
N GLU A 56 4.20 2.32 0.17
CA GLU A 56 5.14 2.39 1.28
C GLU A 56 5.57 3.83 1.59
N GLU A 57 5.85 4.64 0.57
CA GLU A 57 6.17 6.06 0.70
C GLU A 57 5.03 6.85 1.38
N VAL A 58 3.77 6.61 0.98
CA VAL A 58 2.59 7.24 1.60
C VAL A 58 2.44 6.82 3.07
N GLN A 59 2.72 5.56 3.40
CA GLN A 59 2.66 5.07 4.78
C GLN A 59 3.74 5.74 5.63
N LEU A 60 4.98 5.82 5.13
CA LEU A 60 6.10 6.48 5.80
C LEU A 60 5.80 7.96 6.05
N TRP A 61 5.26 8.66 5.05
CA TRP A 61 4.85 10.05 5.19
C TRP A 61 3.73 10.22 6.23
N SER A 62 2.73 9.34 6.22
CA SER A 62 1.64 9.35 7.20
C SER A 62 2.15 9.11 8.64
N THR A 63 3.15 8.23 8.81
CA THR A 63 3.79 8.01 10.12
C THR A 63 4.68 9.16 10.55
N ALA A 64 5.41 9.81 9.64
CA ALA A 64 6.26 10.96 9.92
C ALA A 64 5.43 12.23 10.21
N THR A 65 4.26 12.36 9.58
CA THR A 65 3.36 13.51 9.76
C THR A 65 2.43 13.34 10.97
N ARG A 66 2.37 12.16 11.61
CA ARG A 66 1.88 12.07 13.00
C ARG A 66 3.00 12.63 13.89
N PRO A 67 2.92 13.89 14.37
CA PRO A 67 3.91 14.37 15.32
C PRO A 67 3.73 13.57 16.61
N ALA A 68 4.73 13.62 17.49
CA ALA A 68 4.71 13.13 18.86
C ALA A 68 3.63 13.80 19.75
N ALA A 69 2.36 13.71 19.36
CA ALA A 69 1.21 14.35 19.98
C ALA A 69 0.57 13.49 21.08
N LEU A 70 1.22 12.39 21.48
CA LEU A 70 0.81 11.58 22.64
C LEU A 70 1.74 11.74 23.85
N ASP A 71 2.64 12.73 23.87
CA ASP A 71 3.57 12.94 25.00
C ASP A 71 3.41 14.30 25.72
N ARG A 72 2.21 14.88 25.72
CA ARG A 72 1.90 15.98 26.67
C ARG A 72 0.40 16.13 26.89
N ASP A 73 -0.11 15.42 27.88
CA ASP A 73 -1.14 15.96 28.79
C ASP A 73 -1.14 15.16 30.10
N GLU A 74 -0.21 15.49 30.99
CA GLU A 74 -0.48 15.38 32.44
C GLU A 74 -1.29 16.60 32.85
N PRO A 75 -2.42 16.43 33.56
CA PRO A 75 -2.84 17.39 34.55
C PRO A 75 -2.59 16.81 35.95
N ARG A 76 -1.61 17.41 36.63
CA ARG A 76 -1.50 17.42 38.10
C ARG A 76 -2.89 17.63 38.73
N GLN A 77 -3.38 16.67 39.50
CA GLN A 77 -4.41 16.96 40.49
C GLN A 77 -3.73 17.16 41.85
N ALA A 78 -3.79 18.40 42.33
CA ALA A 78 -3.59 18.74 43.73
C ALA A 78 -4.88 18.43 44.50
N GLY A 79 -4.72 17.74 45.62
CA GLY A 79 -5.75 17.47 46.63
C GLY A 79 -5.07 17.04 47.91
#